data_AF-A0A8C9TR05-F1
#
_entry.id   AF-A0A8C9TR05-F1
#
_cell.length_a   1.000
_cell.length_b   1.000
_cell.length_c   1.000
_cell.angle_alpha   90.00
_cell.angle_beta   90.00
_cell.angle_gamma   90.00
#
_symmetry.space_group_name_H-M   'P 1'
#
loop_
_entity.id
_entity.type
_entity.pdbx_description
1 polymer ?
#
loop_
_entity_poly.entity_id
_entity_poly.type
_entity_poly.pdbx_seq_one_letter_code
_entity_poly.pdbx_strand_id
1 'polypeptide(L)'
;FSLLKSFTADHKPLMGEAPEVRGFFLGCGFNSAGMMLGGGCGKELAHWVIHGRPEKDMYGYDIRRFHRSLTSNNRWIRERSHESYAKNYSLVFPFDEPLASRNMRKDPLHKVLQDQGCVFQERHGWERPGWFSRDGSAPVLDYDYYGAYGISKNHNYKYSNLLSKEYTFDFPLHHDVIKDECLTCRNAVAVFNMSYFGKFYLTGPDARKAADWLFSADVNKPVGDGYYLAIGGAVAQHNWSHIQTVLQDSGFRCTLLDCSEDMGMISIQGPKSRALLQEVLDTDLSNEAFPFSTHKVVQAAGHQVRAMRLSFVGEMGWELHVPRDSCVPVYQAVVAAGAKHGVCNAGYRAIDSLSIEKGYRHWHADLRPDDTPLEAGLAFTCKMKSSIPFLGREALQAQRAQGLRRRLVCFTIDEKVPMFGLEAIFRNGQPVGHLRRAEYGFAINKTIGYGYIRSPDGGVVSPEFIKTGKFTLERMGMTYKAKAHLKSPFDPENKRVKGIY
;
A
#
# COMPACT_ATOMS: atom_id res chain seq x y z
N PHE A 1 -24.70 7.83 35.60
CA PHE A 1 -25.02 8.45 34.31
C PHE A 1 -24.65 7.49 33.18
N SER A 2 -25.63 6.94 32.46
CA SER A 2 -25.41 6.33 31.14
C SER A 2 -25.52 7.44 30.10
N LEU A 3 -24.50 7.60 29.25
CA LEU A 3 -24.47 8.63 28.20
C LEU A 3 -24.36 7.94 26.84
N LEU A 4 -25.22 8.33 25.91
CA LEU A 4 -25.11 7.90 24.52
C LEU A 4 -23.91 8.59 23.86
N LYS A 5 -23.10 7.81 23.15
CA LYS A 5 -21.93 8.30 22.40
C LYS A 5 -21.83 7.56 21.07
N SER A 6 -21.30 8.22 20.06
CA SER A 6 -21.09 7.64 18.73
C SER A 6 -19.67 7.10 18.58
N PHE A 7 -19.56 5.84 18.22
CA PHE A 7 -18.29 5.16 17.91
C PHE A 7 -18.27 4.72 16.44
N THR A 8 -17.06 4.61 15.90
CA THR A 8 -16.76 4.27 14.51
C THR A 8 -15.89 3.02 14.46
N ALA A 9 -15.85 2.38 13.29
CA ALA A 9 -15.20 1.08 13.09
C ALA A 9 -13.67 1.07 13.34
N ASP A 10 -13.01 2.23 13.27
CA ASP A 10 -11.56 2.37 13.47
C ASP A 10 -11.20 3.43 14.53
N HIS A 11 -12.19 3.84 15.35
CA HIS A 11 -12.02 4.84 16.39
C HIS A 11 -11.55 6.23 15.89
N LYS A 12 -11.77 6.56 14.62
CA LYS A 12 -11.49 7.90 14.04
C LYS A 12 -12.78 8.56 13.52
N PRO A 13 -12.91 9.89 13.60
CA PRO A 13 -14.05 10.60 13.03
C PRO A 13 -14.31 10.27 11.56
N LEU A 14 -15.55 10.47 11.12
CA LEU A 14 -15.95 10.41 9.72
C LEU A 14 -16.06 11.85 9.21
N MET A 15 -15.18 12.20 8.26
CA MET A 15 -15.06 13.56 7.74
C MET A 15 -14.96 13.58 6.21
N GLY A 16 -15.41 14.68 5.61
CA GLY A 16 -15.29 14.93 4.17
C GLY A 16 -16.59 14.74 3.41
N GLU A 17 -16.53 14.93 2.10
CA GLU A 17 -17.69 14.85 1.21
C GLU A 17 -18.16 13.40 1.04
N ALA A 18 -19.47 13.18 1.18
CA ALA A 18 -20.09 11.88 0.93
C ALA A 18 -19.97 11.49 -0.55
N PRO A 19 -19.45 10.28 -0.87
CA PRO A 19 -19.34 9.82 -2.26
C PRO A 19 -20.66 9.76 -3.04
N GLU A 20 -21.77 9.54 -2.34
CA GLU A 20 -23.10 9.36 -2.89
C GLU A 20 -23.84 10.68 -3.18
N VAL A 21 -23.47 11.79 -2.54
CA VAL A 21 -24.19 13.07 -2.63
C VAL A 21 -23.20 14.23 -2.69
N ARG A 22 -23.10 14.86 -3.87
CA ARG A 22 -22.23 16.03 -4.08
C ARG A 22 -22.65 17.20 -3.20
N GLY A 23 -21.67 17.85 -2.58
CA GLY A 23 -21.87 18.98 -1.68
C GLY A 23 -22.37 18.61 -0.27
N PHE A 24 -22.58 17.32 0.04
CA PHE A 24 -22.94 16.88 1.38
C PHE A 24 -21.68 16.43 2.15
N PHE A 25 -21.36 17.14 3.24
CA PHE A 25 -20.15 16.89 4.03
C PHE A 25 -20.48 16.30 5.40
N LEU A 26 -19.69 15.32 5.82
CA LEU A 26 -19.75 14.75 7.16
C LEU A 26 -18.66 15.36 8.05
N GLY A 27 -19.02 15.49 9.32
CA GLY A 27 -18.13 15.79 10.43
C GLY A 27 -18.74 15.18 11.69
N CYS A 28 -18.69 13.85 11.80
CA CYS A 28 -19.41 13.11 12.84
C CYS A 28 -18.59 11.91 13.37
N GLY A 29 -19.16 11.16 14.31
CA GLY A 29 -18.54 9.93 14.82
C GLY A 29 -17.26 10.18 15.63
N PHE A 30 -17.23 11.23 16.46
CA PHE A 30 -16.03 11.66 17.18
C PHE A 30 -15.56 10.75 18.33
N ASN A 31 -16.12 9.55 18.52
CA ASN A 31 -15.62 8.53 19.46
C ASN A 31 -15.39 9.05 20.88
N SER A 32 -16.33 9.84 21.41
CA SER A 32 -16.19 10.52 22.72
C SER A 32 -15.08 11.59 22.82
N ALA A 33 -14.37 11.89 21.73
CA ALA A 33 -13.26 12.84 21.67
C ALA A 33 -13.65 14.19 21.01
N GLY A 34 -14.95 14.46 20.84
CA GLY A 34 -15.44 15.64 20.11
C GLY A 34 -14.96 16.98 20.69
N MET A 35 -14.86 17.11 22.01
CA MET A 35 -14.33 18.33 22.64
C MET A 35 -12.84 18.55 22.32
N MET A 36 -12.04 17.48 22.28
CA MET A 36 -10.60 17.56 22.00
C MET A 36 -10.33 17.81 20.52
N LEU A 37 -11.11 17.18 19.64
CA LEU A 37 -10.89 17.22 18.19
C LEU A 37 -11.61 18.37 17.48
N GLY A 38 -12.63 18.96 18.11
CA GLY A 38 -13.60 19.85 17.47
C GLY A 38 -12.99 21.05 16.75
N GLY A 39 -12.05 21.77 17.39
CA GLY A 39 -11.43 22.95 16.79
C GLY A 39 -10.64 22.64 15.51
N GLY A 40 -9.73 21.65 15.58
CA GLY A 40 -8.92 21.23 14.44
C GLY A 40 -9.76 20.61 13.33
N CYS A 41 -10.68 19.70 13.67
CA CYS A 41 -11.55 19.05 12.68
C CYS A 41 -12.50 20.06 12.02
N GLY A 42 -13.04 21.02 12.77
CA GLY A 42 -13.87 22.09 12.22
C GLY A 42 -13.12 22.94 11.20
N LYS A 43 -11.86 23.32 11.50
CA LYS A 43 -11.00 24.05 10.56
C LYS A 43 -10.75 23.25 9.28
N GLU A 44 -10.32 21.99 9.40
CA GLU A 44 -10.02 21.17 8.21
C GLU A 44 -11.27 20.86 7.38
N LEU A 45 -12.44 20.67 8.00
CA LEU A 45 -13.70 20.50 7.29
C LEU A 45 -14.08 21.77 6.52
N ALA A 46 -13.88 22.96 7.11
CA ALA A 46 -14.10 24.22 6.40
C ALA A 46 -13.19 24.38 5.19
N HIS A 47 -11.89 24.04 5.30
CA HIS A 47 -10.99 24.02 4.15
C HIS A 47 -11.47 23.05 3.06
N TRP A 48 -11.96 21.87 3.47
CA TRP A 48 -12.49 20.88 2.54
C TRP A 48 -13.69 21.42 1.74
N VAL A 49 -14.61 22.11 2.41
CA VAL A 49 -15.78 22.73 1.76
C VAL A 49 -15.36 23.86 0.80
N ILE A 50 -14.43 24.73 1.20
CA ILE A 50 -14.06 25.91 0.43
C ILE A 50 -13.13 25.56 -0.75
N HIS A 51 -12.21 24.63 -0.56
CA HIS A 51 -11.13 24.33 -1.51
C HIS A 51 -11.21 22.94 -2.15
N GLY A 52 -12.23 22.14 -1.80
CA GLY A 52 -12.38 20.76 -2.27
C GLY A 52 -11.39 19.76 -1.64
N ARG A 53 -10.52 20.20 -0.74
CA ARG A 53 -9.52 19.37 -0.04
C ARG A 53 -9.09 19.98 1.30
N PRO A 54 -8.67 19.16 2.28
CA PRO A 54 -8.09 19.64 3.54
C PRO A 54 -6.68 20.22 3.35
N GLU A 55 -6.18 20.96 4.34
CA GLU A 55 -4.80 21.47 4.37
C GLU A 55 -3.84 20.38 4.84
N LYS A 56 -4.29 19.55 5.80
CA LYS A 56 -3.52 18.46 6.39
C LYS A 56 -3.81 17.10 5.74
N ASP A 57 -2.93 16.13 5.99
CA ASP A 57 -3.24 14.73 5.73
C ASP A 57 -4.39 14.26 6.61
N MET A 58 -5.58 14.23 6.03
CA MET A 58 -6.81 13.78 6.67
C MET A 58 -7.27 12.42 6.14
N TYR A 59 -6.42 11.64 5.46
CA TYR A 59 -6.86 10.36 4.89
C TYR A 59 -7.47 9.43 5.95
N GLY A 60 -6.84 9.35 7.13
CA GLY A 60 -7.35 8.54 8.25
C GLY A 60 -8.70 9.01 8.82
N TYR A 61 -9.16 10.20 8.46
CA TYR A 61 -10.43 10.81 8.89
C TYR A 61 -11.43 10.89 7.73
N ASP A 62 -10.96 10.76 6.49
CA ASP A 62 -11.77 10.78 5.28
C ASP A 62 -12.80 9.64 5.31
N ILE A 63 -14.06 9.93 5.02
CA ILE A 63 -15.14 8.94 4.94
C ILE A 63 -14.86 7.90 3.84
N ARG A 64 -14.13 8.27 2.79
CA ARG A 64 -13.75 7.43 1.65
C ARG A 64 -12.66 6.41 1.98
N ARG A 65 -12.14 6.42 3.21
CA ARG A 65 -11.23 5.38 3.71
C ARG A 65 -11.95 4.04 3.92
N PHE A 66 -13.28 4.02 3.98
CA PHE A 66 -14.05 2.79 4.05
C PHE A 66 -14.68 2.47 2.70
N HIS A 67 -14.56 1.21 2.29
CA HIS A 67 -15.22 0.72 1.09
C HIS A 67 -16.74 0.65 1.30
N ARG A 68 -17.53 1.05 0.28
CA ARG A 68 -18.99 1.13 0.38
C ARG A 68 -19.65 -0.20 0.82
N SER A 69 -19.12 -1.34 0.39
CA SER A 69 -19.66 -2.65 0.77
C SER A 69 -19.54 -2.97 2.27
N LEU A 70 -18.64 -2.28 2.99
CA LEU A 70 -18.49 -2.41 4.43
C LEU A 70 -19.42 -1.48 5.18
N THR A 71 -19.53 -0.23 4.73
CA THR A 71 -20.34 0.80 5.40
C THR A 71 -21.84 0.53 5.30
N SER A 72 -22.28 -0.35 4.40
CA SER A 72 -23.66 -0.87 4.35
C SER A 72 -23.88 -2.16 5.15
N ASN A 73 -22.84 -2.72 5.78
CA ASN A 73 -22.91 -4.01 6.47
C ASN A 73 -23.02 -3.84 7.99
N ASN A 74 -24.22 -4.05 8.54
CA ASN A 74 -24.50 -3.89 9.97
C ASN A 74 -23.66 -4.81 10.88
N ARG A 75 -23.30 -6.01 10.42
CA ARG A 75 -22.42 -6.91 11.17
C ARG A 75 -21.05 -6.26 11.32
N TRP A 76 -20.47 -5.80 10.20
CA TRP A 76 -19.16 -5.16 10.18
C TRP A 76 -19.12 -3.91 11.07
N ILE A 77 -20.10 -3.02 10.92
CA ILE A 77 -20.17 -1.78 11.71
C ILE A 77 -20.24 -2.09 13.21
N ARG A 78 -21.10 -3.02 13.62
CA ARG A 78 -21.33 -3.34 15.04
C ARG A 78 -20.09 -3.96 15.66
N GLU A 79 -19.56 -5.00 15.03
CA GLU A 79 -18.40 -5.75 15.54
C GLU A 79 -17.13 -4.88 15.56
N ARG A 80 -16.83 -4.14 14.49
CA ARG A 80 -15.65 -3.25 14.45
C ARG A 80 -15.75 -2.08 15.42
N SER A 81 -16.91 -1.45 15.53
CA SER A 81 -17.09 -0.37 16.51
C SER A 81 -16.96 -0.91 17.94
N HIS A 82 -17.44 -2.13 18.20
CA HIS A 82 -17.24 -2.78 19.49
C HIS A 82 -15.77 -3.05 19.78
N GLU A 83 -15.03 -3.69 18.86
CA GLU A 83 -13.61 -3.96 19.08
C GLU A 83 -12.80 -2.67 19.26
N SER A 84 -13.05 -1.66 18.43
CA SER A 84 -12.42 -0.34 18.54
C SER A 84 -12.67 0.31 19.90
N TYR A 85 -13.89 0.21 20.43
CA TYR A 85 -14.21 0.69 21.77
C TYR A 85 -13.50 -0.12 22.86
N ALA A 86 -13.56 -1.45 22.77
CA ALA A 86 -12.95 -2.35 23.75
C ALA A 86 -11.42 -2.16 23.82
N LYS A 87 -10.78 -1.83 22.70
CA LYS A 87 -9.33 -1.57 22.58
C LYS A 87 -8.94 -0.09 22.78
N ASN A 88 -9.86 0.79 23.20
CA ASN A 88 -9.59 2.25 23.26
C ASN A 88 -8.31 2.64 24.01
N TYR A 89 -7.95 1.90 25.07
CA TYR A 89 -6.72 2.12 25.84
C TYR A 89 -5.68 1.00 25.71
N SER A 90 -5.86 0.12 24.73
CA SER A 90 -4.86 -0.91 24.44
C SER A 90 -3.63 -0.31 23.75
N LEU A 91 -2.48 -0.93 23.99
CA LEU A 91 -1.29 -0.66 23.17
C LEU A 91 -1.55 -1.14 21.74
N VAL A 92 -1.30 -0.26 20.76
CA VAL A 92 -1.36 -0.61 19.34
C VAL A 92 0.05 -0.93 18.87
N PHE A 93 0.26 -2.17 18.45
CA PHE A 93 1.54 -2.63 17.91
C PHE A 93 1.61 -2.42 16.39
N PRO A 94 2.81 -2.33 15.80
CA PRO A 94 2.97 -2.02 14.37
C PRO A 94 2.20 -2.93 13.41
N PHE A 95 1.97 -4.18 13.84
CA PHE A 95 1.34 -5.22 13.03
C PHE A 95 0.13 -5.84 13.73
N ASP A 96 -0.48 -5.08 14.64
CA ASP A 96 -1.75 -5.46 15.23
C ASP A 96 -2.81 -5.63 14.15
N GLU A 97 -3.66 -6.64 14.31
CA GLU A 97 -4.72 -6.96 13.37
C GLU A 97 -6.05 -7.11 14.12
N PRO A 98 -7.15 -6.63 13.54
CA PRO A 98 -8.47 -6.75 14.12
C PRO A 98 -8.89 -8.22 14.18
N LEU A 99 -9.55 -8.61 15.28
CA LEU A 99 -10.24 -9.88 15.39
C LEU A 99 -11.71 -9.75 14.97
N ALA A 100 -12.28 -8.54 15.08
CA ALA A 100 -13.65 -8.29 14.66
C ALA A 100 -13.80 -8.26 13.14
N SER A 101 -14.96 -8.68 12.64
CA SER A 101 -15.40 -8.54 11.24
C SER A 101 -14.36 -8.91 10.20
N ARG A 102 -13.75 -10.06 10.41
CA ARG A 102 -12.86 -10.70 9.45
C ARG A 102 -13.67 -11.49 8.42
N ASN A 103 -13.00 -11.92 7.35
CA ASN A 103 -13.59 -12.66 6.23
C ASN A 103 -14.73 -11.93 5.51
N MET A 104 -14.79 -10.60 5.55
CA MET A 104 -15.84 -9.82 4.86
C MET A 104 -15.72 -9.91 3.34
N ARG A 105 -14.49 -9.95 2.82
CA ARG A 105 -14.18 -10.12 1.41
C ARG A 105 -13.03 -11.11 1.28
N LYS A 106 -13.22 -12.12 0.45
CA LYS A 106 -12.20 -13.16 0.19
C LYS A 106 -12.00 -13.27 -1.31
N ASP A 107 -10.73 -13.31 -1.70
CA ASP A 107 -10.37 -13.57 -3.08
C ASP A 107 -10.37 -15.10 -3.38
N PRO A 108 -10.36 -15.51 -4.65
CA PRO A 108 -10.41 -16.92 -5.03
C PRO A 108 -9.30 -17.79 -4.46
N LEU A 109 -8.14 -17.21 -4.15
CA LEU A 109 -6.98 -17.93 -3.61
C LEU A 109 -7.02 -18.06 -2.09
N HIS A 110 -8.00 -17.46 -1.40
CA HIS A 110 -8.04 -17.44 0.06
C HIS A 110 -7.91 -18.84 0.68
N LYS A 111 -8.73 -19.81 0.24
CA LYS A 111 -8.73 -21.16 0.82
C LYS A 111 -7.42 -21.90 0.55
N VAL A 112 -6.93 -21.88 -0.68
CA VAL A 112 -5.70 -22.59 -1.04
C VAL A 112 -4.48 -22.00 -0.31
N LEU A 113 -4.40 -20.69 -0.13
CA LEU A 113 -3.32 -20.05 0.62
C LEU A 113 -3.45 -20.31 2.12
N GLN A 114 -4.67 -20.32 2.68
CA GLN A 114 -4.92 -20.69 4.08
C GLN A 114 -4.41 -22.10 4.39
N ASP A 115 -4.70 -23.06 3.52
CA ASP A 115 -4.27 -24.45 3.67
C ASP A 115 -2.73 -24.57 3.62
N GLN A 116 -2.08 -23.66 2.91
CA GLN A 116 -0.62 -23.54 2.82
C GLN A 116 -0.01 -22.68 3.94
N GLY A 117 -0.76 -22.40 5.01
CA GLY A 117 -0.24 -21.71 6.20
C GLY A 117 -0.30 -20.19 6.15
N CYS A 118 -0.99 -19.59 5.18
CA CYS A 118 -1.13 -18.13 5.11
C CYS A 118 -1.76 -17.56 6.39
N VAL A 119 -1.05 -16.60 6.99
CA VAL A 119 -1.55 -15.75 8.08
C VAL A 119 -2.01 -14.45 7.44
N PHE A 120 -3.33 -14.28 7.34
CA PHE A 120 -3.93 -13.14 6.67
C PHE A 120 -3.91 -11.87 7.52
N GLN A 121 -3.75 -10.73 6.85
CA GLN A 121 -4.02 -9.38 7.36
C GLN A 121 -5.30 -8.83 6.71
N GLU A 122 -6.01 -7.95 7.38
CA GLU A 122 -7.25 -7.37 6.84
C GLU A 122 -7.05 -5.96 6.31
N ARG A 123 -7.43 -5.68 5.06
CA ARG A 123 -7.52 -4.31 4.54
C ARG A 123 -8.79 -4.12 3.71
N HIS A 124 -9.62 -3.14 4.05
CA HIS A 124 -10.90 -2.86 3.35
C HIS A 124 -11.82 -4.09 3.23
N GLY A 125 -11.84 -4.91 4.27
CA GLY A 125 -12.60 -6.14 4.40
C GLY A 125 -11.94 -7.34 3.74
N TRP A 126 -10.89 -7.13 2.93
CA TRP A 126 -10.16 -8.20 2.28
C TRP A 126 -9.21 -8.89 3.23
N GLU A 127 -9.24 -10.22 3.21
CA GLU A 127 -8.15 -11.05 3.70
C GLU A 127 -7.01 -11.05 2.68
N ARG A 128 -5.90 -10.36 2.97
CA ARG A 128 -4.69 -10.36 2.14
C ARG A 128 -3.55 -11.13 2.82
N PRO A 129 -2.68 -11.86 2.09
CA PRO A 129 -1.59 -12.61 2.74
C PRO A 129 -0.60 -11.69 3.48
N GLY A 130 -0.44 -11.89 4.79
CA GLY A 130 0.61 -11.23 5.56
C GLY A 130 1.95 -11.93 5.38
N TRP A 131 2.01 -13.19 5.78
CA TRP A 131 3.17 -14.09 5.75
C TRP A 131 2.69 -15.55 5.83
N PHE A 132 3.57 -16.52 5.61
CA PHE A 132 3.21 -17.95 5.58
C PHE A 132 3.79 -18.74 6.77
N SER A 133 2.93 -19.19 7.69
CA SER A 133 3.32 -19.97 8.85
C SER A 133 3.79 -21.37 8.51
N ARG A 134 4.90 -21.78 9.13
CA ARG A 134 5.43 -23.16 9.08
C ARG A 134 4.62 -24.14 9.90
N ASP A 135 3.82 -23.65 10.84
CA ASP A 135 3.01 -24.50 11.73
C ASP A 135 1.69 -24.94 11.07
N GLY A 136 1.51 -24.68 9.78
CA GLY A 136 0.29 -24.98 9.01
C GLY A 136 -0.82 -23.95 9.19
N SER A 137 -2.01 -24.24 8.66
CA SER A 137 -3.14 -23.30 8.58
C SER A 137 -3.53 -22.68 9.92
N ALA A 138 -3.88 -21.39 9.90
CA ALA A 138 -4.41 -20.65 11.05
C ALA A 138 -5.71 -19.93 10.64
N PRO A 139 -6.86 -20.64 10.65
CA PRO A 139 -8.11 -20.05 10.19
C PRO A 139 -8.58 -18.93 11.12
N VAL A 140 -9.12 -17.88 10.52
CA VAL A 140 -9.71 -16.74 11.23
C VAL A 140 -11.15 -17.10 11.61
N LEU A 141 -11.45 -17.07 12.91
CA LEU A 141 -12.76 -17.40 13.47
C LEU A 141 -13.67 -16.17 13.55
N ASP A 142 -14.96 -16.41 13.72
CA ASP A 142 -15.92 -15.34 13.99
C ASP A 142 -15.61 -14.63 15.32
N TYR A 143 -15.93 -13.34 15.36
CA TYR A 143 -15.66 -12.48 16.50
C TYR A 143 -16.51 -12.88 17.70
N ASP A 144 -15.85 -13.14 18.83
CA ASP A 144 -16.46 -13.63 20.06
C ASP A 144 -16.79 -12.53 21.07
N TYR A 145 -16.63 -11.26 20.68
CA TYR A 145 -16.83 -10.10 21.56
C TYR A 145 -16.03 -10.18 22.87
N TYR A 146 -14.90 -10.88 22.86
CA TYR A 146 -14.08 -11.15 24.04
C TYR A 146 -14.83 -11.87 25.18
N GLY A 147 -15.88 -12.62 24.85
CA GLY A 147 -16.71 -13.31 25.84
C GLY A 147 -17.90 -12.50 26.37
N ALA A 148 -18.17 -11.32 25.80
CA ALA A 148 -19.27 -10.45 26.23
C ALA A 148 -20.62 -10.84 25.58
N TYR A 149 -21.71 -10.26 26.08
CA TYR A 149 -23.07 -10.39 25.52
C TYR A 149 -23.60 -11.82 25.39
N GLY A 150 -23.17 -12.72 26.30
CA GLY A 150 -23.58 -14.12 26.27
C GLY A 150 -22.90 -14.96 25.18
N ILE A 151 -21.86 -14.42 24.53
CA ILE A 151 -21.07 -15.12 23.52
C ILE A 151 -19.87 -15.77 24.20
N SER A 152 -19.63 -17.06 23.96
CA SER A 152 -18.47 -17.76 24.50
C SER A 152 -17.19 -17.32 23.79
N LYS A 153 -16.12 -17.14 24.57
CA LYS A 153 -14.79 -16.81 24.02
C LYS A 153 -14.26 -17.97 23.17
N ASN A 154 -13.61 -17.64 22.06
CA ASN A 154 -12.90 -18.61 21.24
C ASN A 154 -11.75 -19.23 22.04
N HIS A 155 -11.77 -20.56 22.20
CA HIS A 155 -10.71 -21.33 22.83
C HIS A 155 -9.79 -21.94 21.77
N ASN A 156 -8.51 -22.13 22.09
CA ASN A 156 -7.50 -22.70 21.18
C ASN A 156 -7.40 -21.97 19.83
N TYR A 157 -7.61 -20.65 19.84
CA TYR A 157 -7.66 -19.85 18.62
C TYR A 157 -6.26 -19.57 18.06
N LYS A 158 -5.79 -20.47 17.18
CA LYS A 158 -4.42 -20.43 16.64
C LYS A 158 -4.03 -19.10 16.00
N TYR A 159 -4.91 -18.49 15.19
CA TYR A 159 -4.63 -17.21 14.56
C TYR A 159 -4.38 -16.10 15.59
N SER A 160 -5.23 -15.99 16.62
CA SER A 160 -5.00 -15.03 17.71
C SER A 160 -3.71 -15.31 18.49
N ASN A 161 -3.32 -16.58 18.67
CA ASN A 161 -2.06 -16.94 19.31
C ASN A 161 -0.83 -16.60 18.46
N LEU A 162 -0.96 -16.60 17.13
CA LEU A 162 0.10 -16.12 16.24
C LEU A 162 0.19 -14.59 16.31
N LEU A 163 -0.96 -13.90 16.24
CA LEU A 163 -1.00 -12.44 16.39
C LEU A 163 -0.41 -11.95 17.70
N SER A 164 -0.67 -12.64 18.82
CA SER A 164 -0.10 -12.23 20.11
C SER A 164 1.42 -12.28 20.15
N LYS A 165 2.07 -13.09 19.29
CA LYS A 165 3.53 -13.12 19.13
C LYS A 165 4.06 -11.93 18.30
N GLU A 166 3.17 -11.19 17.64
CA GLU A 166 3.48 -9.95 16.89
C GLU A 166 3.32 -8.69 17.74
N TYR A 167 2.77 -8.81 18.95
CA TYR A 167 2.56 -7.69 19.89
C TYR A 167 3.87 -7.29 20.56
N THR A 168 4.80 -6.78 19.75
CA THR A 168 6.12 -6.32 20.16
C THR A 168 6.54 -5.11 19.33
N PHE A 169 7.42 -4.29 19.90
CA PHE A 169 8.15 -3.27 19.16
C PHE A 169 9.54 -3.76 18.71
N ASP A 170 9.87 -5.02 18.99
CA ASP A 170 11.06 -5.71 18.50
C ASP A 170 10.74 -6.50 17.21
N PHE A 171 11.73 -7.18 16.62
CA PHE A 171 11.49 -8.15 15.56
C PHE A 171 10.62 -9.30 16.09
N PRO A 172 9.47 -9.62 15.45
CA PRO A 172 8.64 -10.72 15.90
C PRO A 172 9.31 -12.07 15.61
N LEU A 173 8.87 -13.14 16.28
CA LEU A 173 9.47 -14.48 16.16
C LEU A 173 9.45 -15.04 14.72
N HIS A 174 8.49 -14.64 13.90
CA HIS A 174 8.37 -15.07 12.51
C HIS A 174 9.16 -14.16 11.53
N HIS A 175 9.99 -13.24 12.02
CA HIS A 175 10.79 -12.35 11.18
C HIS A 175 11.75 -13.13 10.26
N ASP A 176 12.26 -14.28 10.70
CA ASP A 176 13.08 -15.15 9.85
C ASP A 176 12.28 -15.87 8.75
N VAL A 177 10.97 -16.06 8.94
CA VAL A 177 10.09 -16.56 7.87
C VAL A 177 9.96 -15.51 6.77
N ILE A 178 9.74 -14.25 7.15
CA ILE A 178 9.68 -13.12 6.21
C ILE A 178 11.04 -12.93 5.51
N LYS A 179 12.15 -13.10 6.24
CA LYS A 179 13.50 -13.10 5.66
C LYS A 179 13.61 -14.14 4.55
N ASP A 180 13.17 -15.37 4.79
CA ASP A 180 13.26 -16.45 3.82
C ASP A 180 12.38 -16.19 2.59
N GLU A 181 11.18 -15.63 2.77
CA GLU A 181 10.32 -15.15 1.67
C GLU A 181 11.04 -14.09 0.82
N CYS A 182 11.63 -13.08 1.46
CA CYS A 182 12.40 -12.02 0.80
C CYS A 182 13.61 -12.58 0.04
N LEU A 183 14.43 -13.40 0.68
CA LEU A 183 15.64 -13.97 0.08
C LEU A 183 15.30 -14.94 -1.05
N THR A 184 14.17 -15.67 -0.96
CA THR A 184 13.68 -16.49 -2.06
C THR A 184 13.27 -15.63 -3.24
N CYS A 185 12.57 -14.51 -3.03
CA CYS A 185 12.28 -13.56 -4.08
C CYS A 185 13.57 -13.01 -4.74
N ARG A 186 14.61 -12.71 -3.96
CA ARG A 186 15.89 -12.18 -4.46
C ARG A 186 16.73 -13.20 -5.23
N ASN A 187 16.65 -14.49 -4.90
CA ASN A 187 17.57 -15.52 -5.42
C ASN A 187 16.90 -16.59 -6.27
N ALA A 188 15.57 -16.70 -6.24
CA ALA A 188 14.79 -17.69 -6.96
C ALA A 188 13.52 -17.05 -7.55
N VAL A 189 12.35 -17.36 -6.99
CA VAL A 189 11.06 -16.81 -7.41
C VAL A 189 10.04 -16.89 -6.27
N ALA A 190 9.30 -15.81 -6.06
CA ALA A 190 8.21 -15.71 -5.11
C ALA A 190 6.89 -15.35 -5.81
N VAL A 191 5.80 -15.93 -5.31
CA VAL A 191 4.43 -15.68 -5.77
C VAL A 191 3.69 -14.88 -4.70
N PHE A 192 3.16 -13.72 -5.09
CA PHE A 192 2.37 -12.84 -4.23
C PHE A 192 0.94 -12.77 -4.73
N ASN A 193 -0.04 -13.05 -3.86
CA ASN A 193 -1.43 -12.76 -4.14
C ASN A 193 -1.73 -11.30 -3.80
N MET A 194 -1.99 -10.51 -4.83
CA MET A 194 -2.32 -9.08 -4.76
C MET A 194 -3.78 -8.81 -5.16
N SER A 195 -4.63 -9.84 -5.12
CA SER A 195 -6.02 -9.77 -5.58
C SER A 195 -6.89 -8.77 -4.82
N TYR A 196 -6.45 -8.21 -3.69
CA TYR A 196 -7.20 -7.16 -2.99
C TYR A 196 -7.10 -5.77 -3.66
N PHE A 197 -6.23 -5.60 -4.67
CA PHE A 197 -6.09 -4.34 -5.41
C PHE A 197 -7.40 -3.95 -6.09
N GLY A 198 -7.63 -2.65 -6.25
CA GLY A 198 -8.68 -2.11 -7.12
C GLY A 198 -8.31 -2.31 -8.59
N LYS A 199 -9.25 -2.78 -9.42
CA LYS A 199 -9.07 -2.92 -10.87
C LYS A 199 -10.17 -2.16 -11.58
N PHE A 200 -9.84 -1.02 -12.16
CA PHE A 200 -10.82 -0.15 -12.79
C PHE A 200 -10.58 -0.05 -14.30
N TYR A 201 -11.66 0.12 -15.06
CA TYR A 201 -11.58 0.52 -16.46
C TYR A 201 -12.14 1.93 -16.62
N LEU A 202 -11.32 2.85 -17.13
CA LEU A 202 -11.74 4.17 -17.56
C LEU A 202 -11.92 4.14 -19.07
N THR A 203 -13.17 4.23 -19.54
CA THR A 203 -13.54 4.09 -20.95
C THR A 203 -14.41 5.26 -21.41
N GLY A 204 -14.60 5.39 -22.72
CA GLY A 204 -15.47 6.40 -23.31
C GLY A 204 -14.73 7.40 -24.20
N PRO A 205 -15.46 8.22 -24.97
CA PRO A 205 -14.88 9.07 -26.00
C PRO A 205 -13.94 10.17 -25.46
N ASP A 206 -14.04 10.54 -24.18
CA ASP A 206 -13.12 11.49 -23.54
C ASP A 206 -12.10 10.81 -22.61
N ALA A 207 -12.00 9.46 -22.61
CA ALA A 207 -11.12 8.71 -21.70
C ALA A 207 -9.67 9.17 -21.78
N ARG A 208 -9.18 9.49 -22.98
CA ARG A 208 -7.83 10.03 -23.19
C ARG A 208 -7.62 11.37 -22.51
N LYS A 209 -8.55 12.31 -22.70
CA LYS A 209 -8.48 13.64 -22.08
C LYS A 209 -8.56 13.53 -20.56
N ALA A 210 -9.42 12.65 -20.07
CA ALA A 210 -9.55 12.36 -18.64
C ALA A 210 -8.25 11.78 -18.07
N ALA A 211 -7.64 10.78 -18.72
CA ALA A 211 -6.37 10.19 -18.30
C ALA A 211 -5.22 11.21 -18.36
N ASP A 212 -5.19 12.06 -19.39
CA ASP A 212 -4.23 13.15 -19.49
C ASP A 212 -4.34 14.11 -18.31
N TRP A 213 -5.56 14.47 -17.92
CA TRP A 213 -5.80 15.36 -16.80
C TRP A 213 -5.54 14.71 -15.42
N LEU A 214 -6.03 13.49 -15.21
CA LEU A 214 -5.96 12.77 -13.93
C LEU A 214 -4.55 12.31 -13.57
N PHE A 215 -3.78 11.83 -14.55
CA PHE A 215 -2.48 11.23 -14.29
C PHE A 215 -1.35 12.19 -14.60
N SER A 216 -0.44 12.36 -13.64
CA SER A 216 0.79 13.12 -13.86
C SER A 216 1.69 12.44 -14.90
N ALA A 217 1.62 11.12 -15.05
CA ALA A 217 2.34 10.37 -16.08
C ALA A 217 1.71 10.52 -17.46
N ASP A 218 2.53 10.42 -18.50
CA ASP A 218 2.04 10.23 -19.86
C ASP A 218 1.80 8.74 -20.08
N VAL A 219 0.53 8.37 -20.12
CA VAL A 219 0.06 6.99 -20.24
C VAL A 219 -0.48 6.69 -21.65
N ASN A 220 -0.25 7.58 -22.61
CA ASN A 220 -0.74 7.42 -23.97
C ASN A 220 0.02 6.32 -24.72
N LYS A 221 -0.73 5.41 -25.36
CA LYS A 221 -0.22 4.37 -26.26
C LYS A 221 -1.13 4.28 -27.50
N PRO A 222 -0.61 3.84 -28.66
CA PRO A 222 -1.47 3.51 -29.79
C PRO A 222 -2.34 2.29 -29.45
N VAL A 223 -3.61 2.34 -29.88
CA VAL A 223 -4.72 1.36 -29.71
C VAL A 223 -5.67 1.59 -28.52
N GLY A 224 -6.96 1.85 -28.83
CA GLY A 224 -8.15 1.25 -28.17
C GLY A 224 -8.70 1.88 -26.88
N ASP A 225 -9.23 3.11 -26.94
CA ASP A 225 -10.28 3.80 -26.14
C ASP A 225 -10.57 3.47 -24.66
N GLY A 226 -9.63 2.87 -23.94
CA GLY A 226 -9.79 2.60 -22.51
C GLY A 226 -8.48 2.45 -21.75
N TYR A 227 -8.48 2.86 -20.49
CA TYR A 227 -7.37 2.71 -19.55
C TYR A 227 -7.74 1.67 -18.50
N TYR A 228 -6.83 0.75 -18.24
CA TYR A 228 -6.95 -0.21 -17.15
C TYR A 228 -6.05 0.24 -15.99
N LEU A 229 -6.65 0.37 -14.81
CA LEU A 229 -6.01 0.89 -13.60
C LEU A 229 -5.90 -0.23 -12.57
N ALA A 230 -4.69 -0.49 -12.08
CA ALA A 230 -4.47 -1.29 -10.88
C ALA A 230 -4.10 -0.35 -9.73
N ILE A 231 -4.94 -0.31 -8.70
CA ILE A 231 -4.84 0.65 -7.59
C ILE A 231 -4.66 -0.11 -6.28
N GLY A 232 -3.78 0.37 -5.39
CA GLY A 232 -3.60 -0.22 -4.07
C GLY A 232 -4.93 -0.39 -3.34
N GLY A 233 -5.25 -1.60 -2.88
CA GLY A 233 -6.61 -1.93 -2.44
C GLY A 233 -7.12 -1.08 -1.26
N ALA A 234 -6.20 -0.72 -0.35
CA ALA A 234 -6.49 0.14 0.80
C ALA A 234 -6.78 1.60 0.42
N VAL A 235 -6.73 1.97 -0.86
CA VAL A 235 -7.08 3.29 -1.37
C VAL A 235 -7.96 3.26 -2.62
N ALA A 236 -8.43 2.08 -3.01
CA ALA A 236 -9.26 1.91 -4.20
C ALA A 236 -10.52 2.79 -4.13
N GLN A 237 -11.22 2.80 -2.98
CA GLN A 237 -12.41 3.63 -2.79
C GLN A 237 -12.11 5.14 -2.87
N HIS A 238 -11.05 5.61 -2.23
CA HIS A 238 -10.67 7.02 -2.28
C HIS A 238 -10.32 7.45 -3.72
N ASN A 239 -9.56 6.62 -4.45
CA ASN A 239 -9.22 6.90 -5.85
C ASN A 239 -10.46 6.83 -6.76
N TRP A 240 -11.34 5.86 -6.56
CA TRP A 240 -12.62 5.77 -7.26
C TRP A 240 -13.40 7.08 -7.13
N SER A 241 -13.62 7.53 -5.90
CA SER A 241 -14.34 8.78 -5.64
C SER A 241 -13.63 9.99 -6.23
N HIS A 242 -12.31 10.09 -6.11
CA HIS A 242 -11.55 11.20 -6.72
C HIS A 242 -11.68 11.24 -8.25
N ILE A 243 -11.49 10.09 -8.92
CA ILE A 243 -11.63 9.99 -10.37
C ILE A 243 -13.05 10.38 -10.78
N GLN A 244 -14.06 9.82 -10.12
CA GLN A 244 -15.46 10.12 -10.42
C GLN A 244 -15.78 11.61 -10.24
N THR A 245 -15.31 12.25 -9.17
CA THR A 245 -15.44 13.70 -8.97
C THR A 245 -14.82 14.48 -10.12
N VAL A 246 -13.59 14.16 -10.52
CA VAL A 246 -12.92 14.88 -11.62
C VAL A 246 -13.64 14.68 -12.95
N LEU A 247 -14.14 13.47 -13.25
CA LEU A 247 -14.92 13.21 -14.45
C LEU A 247 -16.20 14.07 -14.49
N GLN A 248 -16.91 14.16 -13.36
CA GLN A 248 -18.12 14.96 -13.23
C GLN A 248 -17.83 16.46 -13.34
N ASP A 249 -16.87 16.97 -12.58
CA ASP A 249 -16.55 18.40 -12.53
C ASP A 249 -16.01 18.92 -13.87
N SER A 250 -15.29 18.07 -14.61
CA SER A 250 -14.74 18.41 -15.94
C SER A 250 -15.74 18.14 -17.08
N GLY A 251 -16.88 17.49 -16.80
CA GLY A 251 -17.84 17.09 -17.83
C GLY A 251 -17.30 16.07 -18.84
N PHE A 252 -16.33 15.24 -18.45
CA PHE A 252 -15.76 14.23 -19.34
C PHE A 252 -16.77 13.11 -19.61
N ARG A 253 -17.01 12.78 -20.89
CA ARG A 253 -17.86 11.66 -21.29
C ARG A 253 -17.08 10.35 -21.16
N CYS A 254 -16.97 9.90 -19.92
CA CYS A 254 -16.27 8.68 -19.54
C CYS A 254 -17.14 7.81 -18.64
N THR A 255 -16.85 6.52 -18.63
CA THR A 255 -17.38 5.56 -17.66
C THR A 255 -16.20 4.94 -16.91
N LEU A 256 -16.30 4.94 -15.58
CA LEU A 256 -15.40 4.20 -14.71
C LEU A 256 -16.11 2.92 -14.27
N LEU A 257 -15.51 1.76 -14.55
CA LEU A 257 -16.04 0.45 -14.18
C LEU A 257 -15.16 -0.19 -13.11
N ASP A 258 -15.77 -0.73 -12.06
CA ASP A 258 -15.05 -1.48 -11.03
C ASP A 258 -15.12 -2.98 -11.32
N CYS A 259 -13.98 -3.59 -11.63
CA CYS A 259 -13.83 -5.04 -11.86
C CYS A 259 -12.97 -5.69 -10.76
N SER A 260 -12.90 -5.07 -9.58
CA SER A 260 -11.96 -5.49 -8.53
C SER A 260 -12.25 -6.90 -8.00
N GLU A 261 -13.53 -7.29 -7.94
CA GLU A 261 -13.95 -8.61 -7.46
C GLU A 261 -14.00 -9.67 -8.57
N ASP A 262 -14.06 -9.23 -9.83
CA ASP A 262 -14.10 -10.09 -11.02
C ASP A 262 -12.69 -10.53 -11.47
N MET A 263 -11.65 -9.89 -10.95
CA MET A 263 -10.27 -10.10 -11.34
C MET A 263 -9.37 -10.34 -10.13
N GLY A 264 -8.68 -11.48 -10.11
CA GLY A 264 -7.52 -11.70 -9.25
C GLY A 264 -6.25 -11.06 -9.83
N MET A 265 -5.22 -10.98 -9.00
CA MET A 265 -3.92 -10.43 -9.36
C MET A 265 -2.83 -11.24 -8.66
N ILE A 266 -1.99 -11.90 -9.44
CA ILE A 266 -0.90 -12.76 -8.95
C ILE A 266 0.42 -12.19 -9.46
N SER A 267 1.32 -11.81 -8.58
CA SER A 267 2.65 -11.30 -8.94
C SER A 267 3.69 -12.41 -8.78
N ILE A 268 4.45 -12.70 -9.85
CA ILE A 268 5.49 -13.72 -9.87
C ILE A 268 6.81 -13.01 -10.12
N GLN A 269 7.66 -12.96 -9.10
CA GLN A 269 8.82 -12.06 -9.05
C GLN A 269 10.08 -12.81 -8.60
N GLY A 270 11.22 -12.47 -9.19
CA GLY A 270 12.53 -13.06 -8.89
C GLY A 270 13.31 -13.43 -10.15
N PRO A 271 14.62 -13.69 -10.05
CA PRO A 271 15.48 -14.01 -11.19
C PRO A 271 15.00 -15.20 -12.04
N LYS A 272 14.29 -16.16 -11.42
CA LYS A 272 13.78 -17.36 -12.11
C LYS A 272 12.34 -17.22 -12.63
N SER A 273 11.69 -16.07 -12.41
CA SER A 273 10.29 -15.87 -12.80
C SER A 273 10.03 -16.05 -14.30
N ARG A 274 10.95 -15.59 -15.16
CA ARG A 274 10.86 -15.80 -16.63
C ARG A 274 10.90 -17.29 -16.98
N ALA A 275 11.89 -18.02 -16.46
CA ALA A 275 12.05 -19.44 -16.76
C ALA A 275 10.82 -20.24 -16.32
N LEU A 276 10.28 -19.92 -15.14
CA LEU A 276 9.02 -20.48 -14.65
C LEU A 276 7.84 -20.13 -15.58
N LEU A 277 7.60 -18.84 -15.82
CA LEU A 277 6.41 -18.39 -16.54
C LEU A 277 6.42 -18.79 -18.02
N GLN A 278 7.59 -19.03 -18.61
CA GLN A 278 7.68 -19.50 -19.99
C GLN A 278 7.04 -20.88 -20.19
N GLU A 279 6.90 -21.67 -19.12
CA GLU A 279 6.22 -22.97 -19.13
C GLU A 279 4.71 -22.86 -18.93
N VAL A 280 4.23 -21.71 -18.45
CA VAL A 280 2.84 -21.46 -18.08
C VAL A 280 2.13 -20.60 -19.13
N LEU A 281 2.86 -19.65 -19.73
CA LEU A 281 2.35 -18.67 -20.68
C LEU A 281 2.65 -19.08 -22.13
N ASP A 282 1.70 -18.82 -23.02
CA ASP A 282 1.80 -19.10 -24.46
C ASP A 282 2.52 -18.02 -25.28
N THR A 283 3.37 -17.21 -24.64
CA THR A 283 4.03 -16.06 -25.26
C THR A 283 5.53 -16.03 -24.99
N ASP A 284 6.30 -15.41 -25.88
CA ASP A 284 7.72 -15.16 -25.66
C ASP A 284 7.92 -14.07 -24.57
N LEU A 285 8.67 -14.43 -23.52
CA LEU A 285 9.00 -13.59 -22.37
C LEU A 285 10.41 -12.98 -22.44
N SER A 286 11.08 -13.07 -23.59
CA SER A 286 12.34 -12.38 -23.89
C SER A 286 12.22 -10.86 -23.70
N ASN A 287 13.37 -10.18 -23.56
CA ASN A 287 13.36 -8.73 -23.34
C ASN A 287 12.86 -7.97 -24.57
N GLU A 288 13.13 -8.52 -25.75
CA GLU A 288 12.80 -7.98 -27.05
C GLU A 288 11.30 -8.16 -27.32
N ALA A 289 10.76 -9.35 -27.07
CA ALA A 289 9.35 -9.64 -27.31
C ALA A 289 8.42 -9.06 -26.24
N PHE A 290 8.86 -9.02 -24.98
CA PHE A 290 8.06 -8.51 -23.86
C PHE A 290 8.85 -7.49 -23.02
N PRO A 291 9.01 -6.24 -23.50
CA PRO A 291 9.78 -5.22 -22.80
C PRO A 291 9.21 -4.85 -21.42
N PHE A 292 10.08 -4.37 -20.52
CA PHE A 292 9.64 -3.87 -19.21
C PHE A 292 8.63 -2.71 -19.37
N SER A 293 7.65 -2.63 -18.46
CA SER A 293 6.57 -1.65 -18.49
C SER A 293 5.67 -1.77 -19.74
N THR A 294 5.42 -3.00 -20.17
CA THR A 294 4.42 -3.34 -21.18
C THR A 294 3.49 -4.43 -20.65
N HIS A 295 2.41 -4.71 -21.37
CA HIS A 295 1.49 -5.79 -21.06
C HIS A 295 1.00 -6.48 -22.32
N LYS A 296 0.51 -7.71 -22.17
CA LYS A 296 -0.14 -8.49 -23.22
C LYS A 296 -1.32 -9.27 -22.64
N VAL A 297 -2.33 -9.54 -23.44
CA VAL A 297 -3.35 -10.56 -23.14
C VAL A 297 -2.85 -11.86 -23.76
N VAL A 298 -2.74 -12.90 -22.94
CA VAL A 298 -2.06 -14.18 -23.25
C VAL A 298 -2.84 -15.33 -22.61
N GLN A 299 -2.56 -16.57 -22.98
CA GLN A 299 -3.07 -17.74 -22.29
C GLN A 299 -2.10 -18.17 -21.18
N ALA A 300 -2.64 -18.47 -20.01
CA ALA A 300 -1.94 -19.10 -18.89
C ALA A 300 -2.68 -20.38 -18.51
N ALA A 301 -2.06 -21.54 -18.73
CA ALA A 301 -2.69 -22.85 -18.45
C ALA A 301 -4.10 -23.00 -19.06
N GLY A 302 -4.31 -22.51 -20.29
CA GLY A 302 -5.60 -22.57 -20.99
C GLY A 302 -6.59 -21.43 -20.65
N HIS A 303 -6.25 -20.54 -19.74
CA HIS A 303 -7.08 -19.40 -19.33
C HIS A 303 -6.55 -18.09 -19.87
N GLN A 304 -7.42 -17.20 -20.33
CA GLN A 304 -7.01 -15.88 -20.78
C GLN A 304 -6.65 -14.98 -19.59
N VAL A 305 -5.45 -14.40 -19.61
CA VAL A 305 -4.94 -13.51 -18.57
C VAL A 305 -4.29 -12.29 -19.18
N ARG A 306 -4.25 -11.18 -18.43
CA ARG A 306 -3.41 -10.03 -18.78
C ARG A 306 -2.11 -10.11 -18.01
N ALA A 307 -1.02 -10.40 -18.70
CA ALA A 307 0.32 -10.36 -18.14
C ALA A 307 0.88 -8.94 -18.26
N MET A 308 1.44 -8.39 -17.18
CA MET A 308 2.11 -7.10 -17.16
C MET A 308 3.52 -7.25 -16.63
N ARG A 309 4.51 -6.75 -17.37
CA ARG A 309 5.91 -6.83 -16.95
C ARG A 309 6.28 -5.63 -16.10
N LEU A 310 6.05 -5.74 -14.79
CA LEU A 310 6.37 -4.71 -13.80
C LEU A 310 6.70 -5.35 -12.44
N SER A 311 7.23 -4.56 -11.51
CA SER A 311 7.61 -5.04 -10.19
C SER A 311 7.51 -3.95 -9.14
N PHE A 312 6.95 -4.31 -7.99
CA PHE A 312 6.96 -3.50 -6.76
C PHE A 312 7.90 -4.06 -5.67
N VAL A 313 8.53 -5.20 -5.93
CA VAL A 313 9.61 -5.78 -5.11
C VAL A 313 10.99 -5.55 -5.75
N GLY A 314 11.00 -5.00 -6.97
CA GLY A 314 12.13 -4.66 -7.83
C GLY A 314 13.04 -5.81 -8.18
N GLU A 315 12.43 -6.95 -8.44
CA GLU A 315 13.02 -8.06 -9.18
C GLU A 315 12.39 -8.16 -10.56
N MET A 316 12.97 -8.96 -11.45
CA MET A 316 12.34 -9.29 -12.72
C MET A 316 11.08 -10.14 -12.47
N GLY A 317 10.01 -9.88 -13.20
CA GLY A 317 8.76 -10.60 -13.00
C GLY A 317 7.58 -10.04 -13.78
N TRP A 318 6.43 -10.67 -13.58
CA TRP A 318 5.15 -10.28 -14.16
C TRP A 318 4.05 -10.30 -13.11
N GLU A 319 3.08 -9.41 -13.31
CA GLU A 319 1.78 -9.46 -12.67
C GLU A 319 0.78 -10.07 -13.65
N LEU A 320 0.10 -11.13 -13.23
CA LEU A 320 -0.98 -11.75 -13.98
C LEU A 320 -2.31 -11.26 -13.39
N HIS A 321 -3.07 -10.52 -14.19
CA HIS A 321 -4.45 -10.18 -13.87
C HIS A 321 -5.35 -11.25 -14.50
N VAL A 322 -6.06 -11.97 -13.64
CA VAL A 322 -6.72 -13.24 -13.97
C VAL A 322 -8.21 -13.13 -13.66
N PRO A 323 -9.12 -13.52 -14.57
CA PRO A 323 -10.54 -13.63 -14.25
C PRO A 323 -10.77 -14.51 -13.02
N ARG A 324 -11.72 -14.13 -12.15
CA ARG A 324 -11.95 -14.73 -10.83
C ARG A 324 -11.94 -16.26 -10.84
N ASP A 325 -12.70 -16.86 -11.75
CA ASP A 325 -12.87 -18.31 -11.85
C ASP A 325 -11.62 -19.05 -12.36
N SER A 326 -10.70 -18.31 -13.00
CA SER A 326 -9.44 -18.84 -13.52
C SER A 326 -8.26 -18.68 -12.54
N CYS A 327 -8.44 -17.98 -11.42
CA CYS A 327 -7.35 -17.69 -10.47
C CYS A 327 -6.72 -18.95 -9.90
N VAL A 328 -7.53 -19.89 -9.39
CA VAL A 328 -7.03 -21.13 -8.78
C VAL A 328 -6.27 -22.01 -9.78
N PRO A 329 -6.80 -22.36 -10.97
CA PRO A 329 -6.05 -23.19 -11.92
C PRO A 329 -4.77 -22.50 -12.41
N VAL A 330 -4.79 -21.19 -12.69
CA VAL A 330 -3.58 -20.44 -13.08
C VAL A 330 -2.54 -20.44 -11.96
N TYR A 331 -2.95 -20.19 -10.72
CA TYR A 331 -2.07 -20.23 -9.55
C TYR A 331 -1.43 -21.62 -9.37
N GLN A 332 -2.22 -22.69 -9.46
CA GLN A 332 -1.73 -24.06 -9.34
C GLN A 332 -0.71 -24.40 -10.43
N ALA A 333 -0.95 -23.97 -11.67
CA ALA A 333 0.00 -24.17 -12.77
C ALA A 333 1.33 -23.43 -12.52
N VAL A 334 1.28 -22.19 -12.03
CA VAL A 334 2.47 -21.41 -11.64
C VAL A 334 3.26 -22.11 -10.55
N VAL A 335 2.60 -22.56 -9.48
CA VAL A 335 3.29 -23.23 -8.36
C VAL A 335 3.87 -24.58 -8.79
N ALA A 336 3.13 -25.36 -9.59
CA ALA A 336 3.60 -26.64 -10.11
C ALA A 336 4.86 -26.47 -11.00
N ALA A 337 4.83 -25.54 -11.96
CA ALA A 337 5.99 -25.23 -12.79
C ALA A 337 7.16 -24.67 -11.95
N GLY A 338 6.84 -23.89 -10.92
CA GLY A 338 7.81 -23.26 -10.03
C GLY A 338 8.55 -24.19 -9.08
N ALA A 339 8.05 -25.42 -8.85
CA ALA A 339 8.64 -26.36 -7.91
C ALA A 339 10.13 -26.62 -8.19
N LYS A 340 10.51 -26.80 -9.47
CA LYS A 340 11.91 -26.98 -9.88
C LYS A 340 12.77 -25.72 -9.80
N HIS A 341 12.14 -24.55 -9.69
CA HIS A 341 12.80 -23.26 -9.60
C HIS A 341 13.00 -22.80 -8.15
N GLY A 342 12.43 -23.51 -7.17
CA GLY A 342 12.45 -23.13 -5.76
C GLY A 342 11.44 -22.04 -5.45
N VAL A 343 10.23 -22.13 -6.02
CA VAL A 343 9.14 -21.18 -5.78
C VAL A 343 8.67 -21.22 -4.32
N CYS A 344 8.38 -20.05 -3.75
CA CYS A 344 7.60 -19.94 -2.53
C CYS A 344 6.40 -18.99 -2.73
N ASN A 345 5.40 -19.10 -1.86
CA ASN A 345 4.51 -17.96 -1.65
C ASN A 345 5.21 -16.95 -0.74
N ALA A 346 4.88 -15.69 -0.93
CA ALA A 346 5.33 -14.61 -0.06
C ALA A 346 4.19 -13.62 0.18
N GLY A 347 4.17 -13.02 1.36
CA GLY A 347 3.09 -12.12 1.76
C GLY A 347 3.47 -10.64 1.69
N TYR A 348 2.55 -9.77 2.12
CA TYR A 348 2.77 -8.32 2.13
C TYR A 348 3.92 -7.88 3.04
N ARG A 349 4.26 -8.67 4.07
CA ARG A 349 5.42 -8.39 4.93
C ARG A 349 6.74 -8.47 4.16
N ALA A 350 6.86 -9.42 3.24
CA ALA A 350 8.00 -9.50 2.34
C ALA A 350 7.95 -8.36 1.32
N ILE A 351 6.77 -8.00 0.79
CA ILE A 351 6.62 -6.85 -0.11
C ILE A 351 7.11 -5.56 0.57
N ASP A 352 6.74 -5.31 1.82
CA ASP A 352 7.12 -4.09 2.55
C ASP A 352 8.66 -3.95 2.64
N SER A 353 9.36 -5.03 3.00
CA SER A 353 10.83 -5.09 3.04
C SER A 353 11.46 -4.94 1.65
N LEU A 354 11.00 -5.71 0.66
CA LEU A 354 11.57 -5.70 -0.68
C LEU A 354 11.37 -4.36 -1.41
N SER A 355 10.21 -3.72 -1.20
CA SER A 355 9.87 -2.43 -1.83
C SER A 355 10.67 -1.28 -1.23
N ILE A 356 10.92 -1.30 0.09
CA ILE A 356 11.72 -0.26 0.75
C ILE A 356 13.18 -0.32 0.31
N GLU A 357 13.71 -1.53 0.08
CA GLU A 357 15.04 -1.72 -0.47
C GLU A 357 15.10 -1.13 -1.86
N LYS A 358 14.07 -1.22 -2.69
CA LYS A 358 14.05 -0.55 -4.00
C LYS A 358 13.79 0.94 -3.93
N GLY A 359 13.39 1.43 -2.76
CA GLY A 359 12.91 2.79 -2.57
C GLY A 359 11.60 3.05 -3.27
N TYR A 360 10.76 2.05 -3.49
CA TYR A 360 9.40 2.31 -3.97
C TYR A 360 8.55 2.90 -2.85
N ARG A 361 7.70 3.85 -3.22
CA ARG A 361 6.94 4.66 -2.28
C ARG A 361 5.60 4.00 -2.00
N HIS A 362 5.29 3.78 -0.73
CA HIS A 362 3.98 3.35 -0.28
C HIS A 362 3.08 4.56 -0.09
N TRP A 363 1.91 4.53 -0.73
CA TRP A 363 0.85 5.46 -0.43
C TRP A 363 0.35 5.24 1.02
N HIS A 364 0.07 6.33 1.73
CA HIS A 364 -0.24 6.44 3.17
C HIS A 364 0.89 6.24 4.17
N ALA A 365 2.07 5.90 3.68
CA ALA A 365 3.29 5.93 4.50
C ALA A 365 4.24 6.99 3.95
N ASP A 366 4.92 6.66 2.85
CA ASP A 366 5.91 7.51 2.17
C ASP A 366 5.27 8.68 1.41
N LEU A 367 4.05 8.48 0.91
CA LEU A 367 3.26 9.49 0.21
C LEU A 367 1.95 9.72 0.94
N ARG A 368 1.62 10.99 1.13
CA ARG A 368 0.35 11.46 1.68
C ARG A 368 -0.21 12.59 0.82
N PRO A 369 -1.50 12.95 0.97
CA PRO A 369 -2.11 14.04 0.21
C PRO A 369 -1.44 15.41 0.39
N ASP A 370 -0.67 15.60 1.47
CA ASP A 370 0.11 16.81 1.76
C ASP A 370 1.56 16.76 1.21
N ASP A 371 1.90 15.71 0.47
CA ASP A 371 3.22 15.51 -0.13
C ASP A 371 3.19 15.80 -1.64
N THR A 372 4.29 16.34 -2.17
CA THR A 372 4.42 16.58 -3.62
C THR A 372 5.33 15.54 -4.29
N PRO A 373 5.09 15.19 -5.57
CA PRO A 373 6.02 14.38 -6.37
C PRO A 373 7.46 14.89 -6.37
N LEU A 374 7.69 16.20 -6.27
CA LEU A 374 9.04 16.77 -6.21
C LEU A 374 9.73 16.45 -4.89
N GLU A 375 9.06 16.65 -3.76
CA GLU A 375 9.60 16.35 -2.43
C GLU A 375 9.81 14.85 -2.23
N ALA A 376 8.93 14.02 -2.79
CA ALA A 376 9.00 12.56 -2.71
C ALA A 376 10.07 11.93 -3.62
N GLY A 377 10.70 12.71 -4.50
CA GLY A 377 11.65 12.21 -5.50
C GLY A 377 11.01 11.44 -6.65
N LEU A 378 9.74 11.73 -6.97
CA LEU A 378 8.93 11.12 -8.02
C LEU A 378 8.74 12.03 -9.24
N ALA A 379 9.49 13.13 -9.35
CA ALA A 379 9.39 14.07 -10.47
C ALA A 379 9.50 13.40 -11.86
N PHE A 380 10.21 12.27 -11.95
CA PHE A 380 10.38 11.50 -13.19
C PHE A 380 9.08 10.85 -13.69
N THR A 381 8.07 10.68 -12.84
CA THR A 381 6.76 10.16 -13.23
C THR A 381 5.84 11.24 -13.77
N CYS A 382 6.22 12.51 -13.67
CA CYS A 382 5.40 13.63 -14.13
C CYS A 382 5.80 14.04 -15.56
N LYS A 383 4.82 14.19 -16.47
CA LYS A 383 4.99 14.56 -17.89
C LYS A 383 5.34 16.04 -18.11
N MET A 384 6.19 16.58 -17.24
CA MET A 384 6.63 17.98 -17.20
C MET A 384 7.39 18.42 -18.46
N LYS A 385 7.94 17.47 -19.24
CA LYS A 385 8.63 17.74 -20.51
C LYS A 385 7.68 17.90 -21.70
N SER A 386 6.44 17.43 -21.59
CA SER A 386 5.41 17.55 -22.62
C SER A 386 4.56 18.81 -22.38
N SER A 387 3.78 19.25 -23.36
CA SER A 387 2.74 20.28 -23.21
C SER A 387 1.41 19.74 -22.67
N ILE A 388 1.28 18.43 -22.46
CA ILE A 388 0.04 17.80 -22.00
C ILE A 388 -0.28 18.29 -20.58
N PRO A 389 -1.46 18.90 -20.35
CA PRO A 389 -1.86 19.38 -19.03
C PRO A 389 -2.17 18.20 -18.10
N PHE A 390 -2.00 18.40 -16.79
CA PHE A 390 -2.46 17.48 -15.75
C PHE A 390 -2.75 18.23 -14.46
N LEU A 391 -3.60 17.65 -13.61
CA LEU A 391 -4.01 18.23 -12.34
C LEU A 391 -2.80 18.43 -11.42
N GLY A 392 -2.56 19.68 -11.00
CA GLY A 392 -1.45 20.05 -10.12
C GLY A 392 -0.14 20.43 -10.84
N ARG A 393 -0.11 20.45 -12.18
CA ARG A 393 1.08 20.82 -12.96
C ARG A 393 1.66 22.19 -12.59
N GLU A 394 0.82 23.22 -12.53
CA GLU A 394 1.23 24.60 -12.22
C GLU A 394 1.84 24.71 -10.82
N ALA A 395 1.24 24.03 -9.84
CA ALA A 395 1.78 23.98 -8.47
C ALA A 395 3.18 23.35 -8.43
N LEU A 396 3.42 22.28 -9.22
CA LEU A 396 4.76 21.69 -9.34
C LEU A 396 5.76 22.60 -10.04
N GLN A 397 5.33 23.38 -11.05
CA GLN A 397 6.20 24.36 -11.70
C GLN A 397 6.62 25.46 -10.71
N ALA A 398 5.66 26.01 -9.97
CA ALA A 398 5.92 27.02 -8.95
C ALA A 398 6.84 26.50 -7.84
N GLN A 399 6.57 25.31 -7.30
CA GLN A 399 7.41 24.69 -6.27
C GLN A 399 8.84 24.43 -6.77
N ARG A 400 9.00 23.99 -8.03
CA ARG A 400 10.32 23.79 -8.62
C ARG A 400 11.13 25.09 -8.71
N ALA A 401 10.48 26.20 -9.05
CA ALA A 401 11.13 27.52 -9.12
C ALA A 401 11.55 28.03 -7.73
N GLN A 402 10.76 27.77 -6.69
CA GLN A 402 11.05 28.18 -5.31
C GLN A 402 12.10 27.31 -4.61
N GLY A 403 12.32 26.08 -5.09
CA GLY A 403 13.19 25.09 -4.45
C GLY A 403 12.48 24.31 -3.33
N LEU A 404 13.02 23.13 -3.01
CA LEU A 404 12.38 22.20 -2.07
C LEU A 404 12.81 22.49 -0.63
N ARG A 405 11.89 22.99 0.20
CA ARG A 405 12.11 23.19 1.66
C ARG A 405 11.94 21.92 2.49
N ARG A 406 11.52 20.84 1.82
CA ARG A 406 11.27 19.53 2.40
C ARG A 406 11.65 18.46 1.37
N ARG A 407 12.23 17.34 1.80
CA ARG A 407 12.60 16.25 0.87
C ARG A 407 12.57 14.90 1.56
N LEU A 408 12.05 13.88 0.87
CA LEU A 408 12.13 12.48 1.29
C LEU A 408 13.55 11.96 1.08
N VAL A 409 14.15 11.41 2.12
CA VAL A 409 15.52 10.88 2.11
C VAL A 409 15.52 9.46 2.64
N CYS A 410 16.35 8.60 2.06
CA CYS A 410 16.59 7.24 2.53
C CYS A 410 17.67 7.27 3.62
N PHE A 411 17.47 6.52 4.69
CA PHE A 411 18.42 6.36 5.79
C PHE A 411 18.71 4.89 5.99
N THR A 412 19.96 4.53 6.21
CA THR A 412 20.34 3.18 6.64
C THR A 412 21.14 3.22 7.93
N ILE A 413 20.91 2.25 8.78
CA ILE A 413 21.69 1.96 9.98
C ILE A 413 22.38 0.60 9.78
N ASP A 414 23.64 0.49 10.23
CA ASP A 414 24.42 -0.74 10.10
C ASP A 414 24.00 -1.79 11.13
N GLU A 415 23.56 -1.36 12.32
CA GLU A 415 22.99 -2.24 13.33
C GLU A 415 21.62 -2.79 12.92
N LYS A 416 21.32 -4.03 13.33
CA LYS A 416 19.99 -4.65 13.17
C LYS A 416 19.06 -4.15 14.27
N VAL A 417 18.32 -3.08 13.97
CA VAL A 417 17.42 -2.40 14.92
C VAL A 417 16.02 -2.31 14.30
N PRO A 418 14.95 -2.79 14.94
CA PRO A 418 13.61 -2.70 14.37
C PRO A 418 13.13 -1.25 14.40
N MET A 419 12.72 -0.72 13.26
CA MET A 419 12.12 0.60 13.12
C MET A 419 10.90 0.47 12.21
N PHE A 420 9.90 1.34 12.39
CA PHE A 420 8.61 1.22 11.72
C PHE A 420 8.17 2.51 11.02
N GLY A 421 8.41 3.65 11.65
CA GLY A 421 7.91 4.97 11.28
C GLY A 421 7.66 5.82 12.53
N LEU A 422 7.72 7.13 12.36
CA LEU A 422 7.65 8.18 13.38
C LEU A 422 8.89 8.35 14.27
N GLU A 423 9.93 7.51 14.11
CA GLU A 423 11.24 7.74 14.71
C GLU A 423 11.81 9.09 14.29
N ALA A 424 12.38 9.85 15.23
CA ALA A 424 12.88 11.18 14.95
C ALA A 424 14.19 11.13 14.14
N ILE A 425 14.30 12.01 13.15
CA ILE A 425 15.51 12.20 12.35
C ILE A 425 16.23 13.43 12.85
N PHE A 426 17.49 13.26 13.24
CA PHE A 426 18.36 14.35 13.65
C PHE A 426 19.45 14.60 12.61
N ARG A 427 19.79 15.87 12.40
CA ARG A 427 20.97 16.32 11.66
C ARG A 427 21.81 17.21 12.57
N ASN A 428 23.06 16.83 12.81
CA ASN A 428 23.97 17.56 13.69
C ASN A 428 23.37 17.84 15.08
N GLY A 429 22.64 16.87 15.64
CA GLY A 429 21.99 16.98 16.95
C GLY A 429 20.68 17.76 16.99
N GLN A 430 20.20 18.30 15.85
CA GLN A 430 18.92 19.02 15.77
C GLN A 430 17.86 18.18 15.05
N PRO A 431 16.61 18.13 15.55
CA PRO A 431 15.55 17.40 14.89
C PRO A 431 15.19 18.07 13.55
N VAL A 432 15.15 17.28 12.48
CA VAL A 432 14.87 17.76 11.11
C VAL A 432 13.67 17.07 10.47
N GLY A 433 13.12 16.03 11.10
CA GLY A 433 11.97 15.29 10.58
C GLY A 433 11.73 14.01 11.35
N HIS A 434 10.95 13.11 10.75
CA HIS A 434 10.71 11.76 11.25
C HIS A 434 10.64 10.78 10.08
N LEU A 435 10.92 9.50 10.35
CA LEU A 435 10.71 8.43 9.38
C LEU A 435 9.23 8.30 9.06
N ARG A 436 8.88 8.20 7.78
CA ARG A 436 7.54 7.85 7.31
C ARG A 436 7.30 6.35 7.39
N ARG A 437 8.32 5.58 7.00
CA ARG A 437 8.32 4.12 6.97
C ARG A 437 9.73 3.62 7.22
N ALA A 438 9.86 2.51 7.94
CA ALA A 438 11.10 1.80 8.09
C ALA A 438 10.86 0.28 8.15
N GLU A 439 11.88 -0.47 7.75
CA GLU A 439 11.89 -1.93 7.70
C GLU A 439 13.33 -2.43 7.84
N TYR A 440 13.49 -3.74 7.98
CA TYR A 440 14.79 -4.37 7.79
C TYR A 440 14.96 -4.82 6.33
N GLY A 441 16.00 -4.32 5.66
CA GLY A 441 16.38 -4.72 4.31
C GLY A 441 17.27 -5.96 4.36
N PHE A 442 16.70 -7.13 4.07
CA PHE A 442 17.39 -8.42 4.17
C PHE A 442 18.51 -8.60 3.14
N ALA A 443 18.38 -8.04 1.94
CA ALA A 443 19.40 -8.16 0.89
C ALA A 443 20.61 -7.26 1.17
N ILE A 444 20.37 -6.08 1.77
CA ILE A 444 21.44 -5.15 2.16
C ILE A 444 21.93 -5.33 3.61
N ASN A 445 21.25 -6.19 4.38
CA ASN A 445 21.51 -6.50 5.78
C ASN A 445 21.60 -5.26 6.68
N LYS A 446 20.62 -4.37 6.56
CA LYS A 446 20.56 -3.07 7.27
C LYS A 446 19.13 -2.71 7.65
N THR A 447 18.97 -1.99 8.76
CA THR A 447 17.74 -1.23 8.99
C THR A 447 17.69 -0.08 8.01
N ILE A 448 16.57 0.08 7.31
CA ILE A 448 16.37 1.08 6.27
C ILE A 448 15.07 1.83 6.53
N GLY A 449 15.09 3.15 6.36
CA GLY A 449 13.90 3.98 6.52
C GLY A 449 13.87 5.14 5.53
N TYR A 450 12.67 5.62 5.23
CA TYR A 450 12.46 6.82 4.43
C TYR A 450 11.76 7.86 5.28
N GLY A 451 12.21 9.11 5.24
CA GLY A 451 11.59 10.20 5.99
C GLY A 451 11.80 11.55 5.34
N TYR A 452 10.85 12.45 5.54
CA TYR A 452 10.96 13.81 5.05
C TYR A 452 11.77 14.64 6.04
N ILE A 453 12.80 15.31 5.55
CA ILE A 453 13.57 16.27 6.33
C ILE A 453 13.30 17.70 5.86
N ARG A 454 13.40 18.65 6.79
CA ARG A 454 13.40 20.10 6.56
C ARG A 454 14.70 20.70 7.10
N SER A 455 15.12 21.83 6.55
CA SER A 455 16.20 22.59 7.18
C SER A 455 15.66 23.32 8.42
N PRO A 456 16.36 23.31 9.58
CA PRO A 456 15.93 24.01 10.78
C PRO A 456 15.74 25.52 10.60
N ASP A 457 16.49 26.13 9.68
CA ASP A 457 16.40 27.55 9.31
C ASP A 457 15.33 27.84 8.25
N GLY A 458 14.57 26.82 7.80
CA GLY A 458 13.56 26.96 6.76
C GLY A 458 14.10 27.02 5.32
N GLY A 459 15.42 26.88 5.16
CA GLY A 459 16.10 26.90 3.86
C GLY A 459 15.81 25.70 2.95
N VAL A 460 16.40 25.73 1.75
CA VAL A 460 16.26 24.66 0.75
C VAL A 460 17.04 23.42 1.18
N VAL A 461 16.38 22.27 1.13
CA VAL A 461 16.99 20.94 1.36
C VAL A 461 17.65 20.48 0.05
N SER A 462 18.87 20.96 -0.17
CA SER A 462 19.68 20.61 -1.35
C SER A 462 20.36 19.23 -1.22
N PRO A 463 20.86 18.64 -2.32
CA PRO A 463 21.74 17.47 -2.23
C PRO A 463 22.94 17.69 -1.31
N GLU A 464 23.50 18.90 -1.29
CA GLU A 464 24.67 19.23 -0.47
C GLU A 464 24.33 19.32 1.02
N PHE A 465 23.15 19.86 1.36
CA PHE A 465 22.61 19.86 2.72
C PHE A 465 22.56 18.45 3.32
N ILE A 466 22.19 17.47 2.49
CA ILE A 466 22.13 16.05 2.85
C ILE A 466 23.54 15.44 2.94
N LYS A 467 24.41 15.66 1.95
CA LYS A 467 25.76 15.06 1.93
C LYS A 467 26.64 15.50 3.11
N THR A 468 26.51 16.75 3.55
CA THR A 468 27.35 17.34 4.61
C THR A 468 26.82 17.11 6.02
N GLY A 469 25.58 16.64 6.16
CA GLY A 469 24.95 16.42 7.47
C GLY A 469 25.42 15.13 8.14
N LYS A 470 25.64 15.18 9.46
CA LYS A 470 25.73 13.97 10.29
C LYS A 470 24.33 13.60 10.76
N PHE A 471 23.84 12.44 10.34
CA PHE A 471 22.48 12.00 10.66
C PHE A 471 22.45 10.93 11.73
N THR A 472 21.45 11.03 12.59
CA THR A 472 21.08 9.98 13.53
C THR A 472 19.57 9.79 13.54
N LEU A 473 19.15 8.57 13.88
CA LEU A 473 17.75 8.21 14.07
C LEU A 473 17.53 7.87 15.54
N GLU A 474 16.45 8.37 16.12
CA GLU A 474 16.09 8.11 17.51
C GLU A 474 14.91 7.15 17.59
N ARG A 475 15.09 6.09 18.39
CA ARG A 475 14.05 5.12 18.72
C ARG A 475 14.08 4.85 20.22
N MET A 476 12.95 5.09 20.88
CA MET A 476 12.71 4.71 22.29
C MET A 476 13.80 5.22 23.26
N GLY A 477 14.25 6.45 23.07
CA GLY A 477 15.28 7.10 23.86
C GLY A 477 16.72 6.78 23.43
N MET A 478 16.92 5.90 22.43
CA MET A 478 18.23 5.52 21.93
C MET A 478 18.49 6.12 20.55
N THR A 479 19.72 6.60 20.33
CA THR A 479 20.14 7.23 19.08
C THR A 479 21.10 6.33 18.31
N TYR A 480 20.83 6.14 17.02
CA TYR A 480 21.61 5.29 16.11
C TYR A 480 22.21 6.13 14.98
N LYS A 481 23.46 5.85 14.61
CA LYS A 481 24.13 6.55 13.51
C LYS A 481 23.50 6.11 12.18
N ALA A 482 23.08 7.08 11.37
CA ALA A 482 22.43 6.80 10.10
C ALA A 482 23.21 7.40 8.93
N LYS A 483 23.26 6.65 7.83
CA LYS A 483 23.75 7.13 6.53
C LYS A 483 22.58 7.58 5.69
N ALA A 484 22.62 8.83 5.22
CA ALA A 484 21.61 9.38 4.32
C ALA A 484 21.94 9.08 2.85
N HIS A 485 20.93 8.73 2.05
CA HIS A 485 21.05 8.43 0.63
C HIS A 485 19.99 9.17 -0.18
N LEU A 486 20.41 9.74 -1.31
CA LEU A 486 19.51 10.41 -2.27
C LEU A 486 18.79 9.43 -3.21
N LYS A 487 19.35 8.23 -3.36
CA LYS A 487 18.80 7.11 -4.09
C LYS A 487 18.87 5.89 -3.18
N SER A 488 18.04 4.88 -3.46
CA SER A 488 18.18 3.63 -2.73
C SER A 488 19.61 3.07 -2.88
N PRO A 489 20.20 2.50 -1.80
CA PRO A 489 21.46 1.79 -1.87
C PRO A 489 21.37 0.41 -2.56
N PHE A 490 20.16 -0.11 -2.84
CA PHE A 490 19.97 -1.41 -3.48
C PHE A 490 19.53 -1.27 -4.95
N ASP A 491 20.26 -1.93 -5.85
CA ASP A 491 20.07 -1.88 -7.32
C ASP A 491 19.73 -0.45 -7.83
N PRO A 492 20.62 0.54 -7.60
CA PRO A 492 20.36 1.95 -7.90
C PRO A 492 20.18 2.24 -9.40
N GLU A 493 20.60 1.32 -10.26
CA GLU A 493 20.50 1.41 -11.72
C GLU A 493 19.23 0.73 -12.27
N ASN A 494 18.42 0.07 -11.44
CA ASN A 494 17.24 -0.70 -11.84
C ASN A 494 17.56 -1.76 -12.91
N LYS A 495 18.67 -2.48 -12.73
CA LYS A 495 19.09 -3.55 -13.63
C LYS A 495 18.28 -4.82 -13.39
N ARG A 496 18.01 -5.16 -12.12
CA ARG A 496 17.34 -6.41 -11.74
C ARG A 496 15.93 -6.52 -12.29
N VAL A 497 15.14 -5.45 -12.30
CA VAL A 497 13.79 -5.45 -12.90
C VAL A 497 13.78 -5.75 -14.40
N LYS A 498 14.91 -5.55 -15.08
CA LYS A 498 15.10 -5.89 -16.50
C LYS A 498 15.66 -7.31 -16.70
N GLY A 499 15.94 -8.02 -15.61
CA GLY A 499 16.59 -9.33 -15.62
C GLY A 499 18.10 -9.26 -15.89
N ILE A 500 18.73 -8.12 -15.55
CA ILE A 500 20.18 -7.92 -15.63
C ILE A 500 20.70 -8.00 -14.20
N TYR A 501 21.49 -9.03 -13.88
CA TYR A 501 21.95 -9.35 -12.52
C TYR A 501 23.44 -9.10 -12.34
#